data_AF-A0A9P4N2N2-F1
#
_entry.id   AF-A0A9P4N2N2-F1
#
_cell.length_a   1.000
_cell.length_b   1.000
_cell.length_c   1.000
_cell.angle_alpha   90.00
_cell.angle_beta   90.00
_cell.angle_gamma   90.00
#
_symmetry.space_group_name_H-M   'P 1'
#
loop_
_entity.id
_entity.type
_entity.pdbx_description
1 polymer ?
#
loop_
_entity_poly.entity_id
_entity_poly.type
_entity_poly.pdbx_seq_one_letter_code
_entity_poly.pdbx_strand_id
1 'polypeptide(L)'
;RNITKQNLPQRLHEHGTFMEESCGVMLQRRFCVTEGGLIGAVPVSAALGDELFVLKGANVPFVLRRGVEGRYKLVGECYVHGIMRGEKEGELEW
;
A
#
# COMPACT_ATOMS: atom_id res chain seq x y z
N ARG A 1 1.81 -14.42 19.85
CA ARG A 1 1.36 -13.64 21.04
C ARG A 1 0.07 -12.94 20.64
N ASN A 2 -1.05 -13.20 21.34
CA ASN A 2 -2.40 -12.81 20.90
C ASN A 2 -2.68 -11.31 21.08
N ILE A 3 -3.37 -10.72 20.09
CA ILE A 3 -3.80 -9.31 20.10
C ILE A 3 -5.17 -9.22 20.80
N THR A 4 -5.35 -8.25 21.70
CA THR A 4 -6.60 -7.99 22.43
C THR A 4 -7.03 -6.52 22.26
N LYS A 5 -8.32 -6.20 22.46
CA LYS A 5 -8.83 -4.82 22.31
C LYS A 5 -8.13 -3.81 23.25
N GLN A 6 -7.62 -4.27 24.39
CA GLN A 6 -6.99 -3.43 25.40
C GLN A 6 -5.54 -3.07 25.05
N ASN A 7 -4.80 -4.00 24.43
CA ASN A 7 -3.42 -3.75 24.02
C ASN A 7 -3.32 -3.23 22.57
N LEU A 8 -4.43 -3.24 21.83
CA LEU A 8 -4.48 -2.75 20.45
C LEU A 8 -4.01 -1.29 20.32
N PRO A 9 -4.45 -0.29 21.10
CA PRO A 9 -4.01 1.10 20.91
C PRO A 9 -2.52 1.33 21.14
N GLN A 10 -1.93 0.66 22.12
CA GLN A 10 -0.51 0.79 22.44
C GLN A 10 0.37 0.07 21.40
N ARG A 11 -0.05 -1.12 20.95
CA ARG A 11 0.64 -1.85 19.88
C ARG A 11 0.42 -1.25 18.51
N LEU A 12 -0.72 -0.59 18.32
CA LEU A 12 -0.92 0.37 17.24
C LEU A 12 0.16 1.40 17.40
N HIS A 13 0.21 2.24 18.43
CA HIS A 13 1.24 3.28 18.60
C HIS A 13 2.70 2.82 18.34
N GLU A 14 3.12 1.65 18.84
CA GLU A 14 4.45 1.06 18.58
C GLU A 14 4.71 0.73 17.09
N HIS A 15 3.65 0.49 16.32
CA HIS A 15 3.60 0.27 14.87
C HIS A 15 2.74 1.35 14.14
N GLY A 16 2.51 2.51 14.78
CA GLY A 16 1.23 3.24 14.74
C GLY A 16 0.93 3.99 13.49
N THR A 17 1.98 4.27 12.75
CA THR A 17 1.88 5.05 11.53
C THR A 17 1.26 4.25 10.39
N PHE A 18 1.42 2.92 10.34
CA PHE A 18 0.80 2.10 9.29
C PHE A 18 -0.73 2.07 9.39
N MET A 19 -1.26 1.90 10.60
CA MET A 19 -2.70 1.76 10.83
C MET A 19 -3.41 3.09 11.12
N GLU A 20 -2.82 4.06 11.83
CA GLU A 20 -3.48 5.36 12.07
C GLU A 20 -3.62 6.19 10.79
N GLU A 21 -2.61 6.19 9.90
CA GLU A 21 -2.70 6.85 8.59
C GLU A 21 -3.73 6.16 7.68
N SER A 22 -3.90 4.84 7.84
CA SER A 22 -4.89 4.06 7.09
C SER A 22 -6.29 4.14 7.69
N CYS A 23 -6.46 4.26 9.03
CA CYS A 23 -7.73 4.00 9.71
C CYS A 23 -8.87 4.93 9.29
N GLY A 24 -8.55 6.19 8.96
CA GLY A 24 -9.52 7.17 8.43
C GLY A 24 -9.88 6.98 6.94
N VAL A 25 -9.06 6.24 6.20
CA VAL A 25 -9.15 6.04 4.73
C VAL A 25 -9.45 4.57 4.37
N MET A 26 -9.60 3.69 5.37
CA MET A 26 -9.81 2.23 5.20
C MET A 26 -11.22 1.85 4.72
N LEU A 27 -12.18 2.78 4.73
CA LEU A 27 -13.39 2.61 3.94
C LEU A 27 -12.96 2.57 2.46
N GLN A 28 -13.16 1.45 1.78
CA GLN A 28 -12.78 1.21 0.37
C GLN A 28 -11.31 0.80 0.13
N ARG A 29 -10.61 0.21 1.12
CA ARG A 29 -9.28 -0.41 0.93
C ARG A 29 -9.28 -1.93 1.18
N ARG A 30 -8.39 -2.67 0.50
CA ARG A 30 -8.06 -4.08 0.78
C ARG A 30 -6.57 -4.21 1.08
N PHE A 31 -6.22 -5.14 1.96
CA PHE A 31 -4.81 -5.51 2.14
C PHE A 31 -4.33 -6.37 0.99
N CYS A 32 -3.09 -6.15 0.56
CA CYS A 32 -2.39 -6.98 -0.41
C CYS A 32 -1.01 -7.34 0.11
N VAL A 33 -0.47 -8.44 -0.43
CA VAL A 33 0.95 -8.77 -0.35
C VAL A 33 1.44 -8.87 -1.79
N THR A 34 2.49 -8.13 -2.13
CA THR A 34 3.10 -8.18 -3.46
C THR A 34 3.91 -9.46 -3.63
N GLU A 35 4.26 -9.83 -4.86
CA GLU A 35 5.17 -10.97 -5.10
C GLU A 35 6.54 -10.80 -4.40
N GLY A 36 7.02 -9.55 -4.29
CA GLY A 36 8.22 -9.21 -3.51
C GLY A 36 8.05 -9.22 -1.97
N GLY A 37 6.91 -9.70 -1.45
CA GLY A 37 6.65 -9.81 -0.01
C GLY A 37 6.30 -8.50 0.72
N LEU A 38 6.09 -7.40 0.00
CA LEU A 38 5.69 -6.12 0.59
C LEU A 38 4.20 -6.15 0.95
N ILE A 39 3.86 -5.52 2.08
CA ILE A 39 2.49 -5.41 2.56
C ILE A 39 1.95 -4.03 2.20
N GLY A 40 0.74 -3.99 1.62
CA GLY A 40 0.11 -2.74 1.20
C GLY A 40 -1.39 -2.69 1.47
N ALA A 41 -1.94 -1.49 1.36
CA ALA A 41 -3.37 -1.21 1.35
C ALA A 41 -3.75 -0.56 0.02
N VAL A 42 -4.50 -1.29 -0.81
CA VAL A 42 -4.88 -0.93 -2.18
C VAL A 42 -6.36 -0.58 -2.27
N PRO A 43 -6.82 0.13 -3.31
CA PRO A 43 -8.25 0.40 -3.53
C PRO A 43 -9.07 -0.91 -3.59
N VAL A 44 -10.34 -0.90 -3.17
CA VAL A 44 -11.20 -2.08 -3.32
C VAL A 44 -11.39 -2.53 -4.76
N SER A 45 -11.19 -1.65 -5.74
CA SER A 45 -11.24 -1.95 -7.17
C SER A 45 -9.98 -2.68 -7.69
N ALA A 46 -8.94 -2.82 -6.86
CA ALA A 46 -7.75 -3.57 -7.19
C ALA A 46 -8.06 -5.07 -7.35
N ALA A 47 -7.36 -5.70 -8.29
CA ALA A 47 -7.51 -7.11 -8.65
C ALA A 47 -6.13 -7.76 -8.87
N LEU A 48 -6.11 -9.09 -8.90
CA LEU A 48 -4.90 -9.84 -9.27
C LEU A 48 -4.43 -9.43 -10.67
N GLY A 49 -3.12 -9.24 -10.83
CA GLY A 49 -2.51 -8.74 -12.06
C GLY A 49 -2.44 -7.20 -12.15
N ASP A 50 -3.00 -6.47 -11.19
CA ASP A 50 -2.69 -5.04 -11.05
C ASP A 50 -1.26 -4.85 -10.52
N GLU A 51 -0.62 -3.77 -10.97
CA GLU A 51 0.80 -3.48 -10.72
C GLU A 51 0.94 -2.20 -9.87
N LEU A 52 1.97 -2.15 -9.03
CA LEU A 52 2.27 -0.98 -8.19
C LEU A 52 3.31 -0.10 -8.88
N PHE A 53 3.06 1.21 -8.89
CA PHE A 53 3.95 2.20 -9.49
C PHE A 53 4.18 3.38 -8.56
N VAL A 54 5.43 3.83 -8.45
CA VAL A 54 5.76 5.16 -7.93
C VAL A 54 5.94 6.08 -9.13
N LEU A 55 4.97 6.97 -9.34
CA LEU A 55 5.02 7.90 -10.46
C LEU A 55 5.96 9.06 -10.15
N LYS A 56 6.76 9.48 -11.13
CA LYS A 56 7.68 10.61 -10.98
C LYS A 56 6.90 11.87 -10.52
N GLY A 57 7.35 12.46 -9.41
CA GLY A 57 6.74 13.66 -8.82
C GLY A 57 5.54 13.40 -7.92
N ALA A 58 5.14 12.14 -7.72
CA ALA A 58 4.14 11.78 -6.73
C ALA A 58 4.79 11.38 -5.40
N ASN A 59 4.12 11.68 -4.30
CA ASN A 59 4.57 11.35 -2.95
C ASN A 59 4.03 9.99 -2.45
N VAL A 60 3.26 9.29 -3.29
CA VAL A 60 2.55 8.06 -2.95
C VAL A 60 2.61 7.07 -4.14
N PRO A 61 2.65 5.75 -3.90
CA PRO A 61 2.47 4.77 -4.95
C PRO A 61 1.01 4.69 -5.43
N PHE A 62 0.83 4.14 -6.63
CA PHE A 62 -0.45 3.92 -7.29
C PHE A 62 -0.58 2.48 -7.76
N VAL A 63 -1.82 2.00 -7.80
CA VAL A 63 -2.21 0.78 -8.49
C VAL A 63 -2.58 1.13 -9.92
N LEU A 64 -1.87 0.54 -10.88
CA LEU A 64 -2.16 0.64 -12.30
C LEU A 64 -2.57 -0.73 -12.85
N ARG A 65 -3.57 -0.72 -13.74
CA ARG A 65 -4.00 -1.91 -14.48
C ARG A 65 -3.52 -1.81 -15.92
N ARG A 66 -2.79 -2.83 -16.38
CA ARG A 66 -2.37 -2.93 -17.78
C ARG A 66 -3.59 -2.99 -18.70
N GLY A 67 -3.61 -2.12 -19.70
CA GLY A 67 -4.60 -2.07 -20.77
C GLY A 67 -4.03 -2.56 -22.10
N VAL A 68 -4.67 -2.18 -23.20
CA VAL A 68 -4.19 -2.49 -24.55
C VAL A 68 -3.14 -1.47 -25.01
N GLU A 69 -2.23 -1.91 -25.89
CA GLU A 69 -1.25 -1.04 -26.58
C GLU A 69 -0.32 -0.27 -25.62
N GLY A 70 0.11 -0.91 -24.53
CA GLY A 70 1.02 -0.28 -23.56
C GLY A 70 0.38 0.82 -22.71
N ARG A 71 -0.94 1.02 -22.80
CA ARG A 71 -1.66 1.94 -21.93
C ARG A 71 -1.93 1.32 -20.57
N TYR A 72 -2.03 2.17 -19.56
CA TYR A 72 -2.41 1.78 -18.21
C TYR A 72 -3.65 2.55 -17.78
N LYS A 73 -4.52 1.88 -17.03
CA LYS A 73 -5.63 2.51 -16.33
C LYS A 73 -5.22 2.75 -14.88
N LEU A 74 -5.38 3.99 -14.41
CA LEU A 74 -5.25 4.32 -13.00
C LEU A 74 -6.39 3.67 -12.21
N VAL A 75 -6.06 2.79 -11.26
CA VAL A 75 -7.04 2.18 -10.34
C VAL A 75 -7.19 3.05 -9.10
N GLY A 76 -6.09 3.59 -8.59
CA GLY A 76 -6.07 4.57 -7.50
C GLY A 76 -4.71 4.65 -6.81
N GLU A 77 -4.53 5.63 -5.93
CA GLU A 77 -3.38 5.67 -5.00
C GLU A 77 -3.39 4.44 -4.09
N CYS A 78 -2.28 4.10 -3.44
CA CYS A 78 -2.22 3.03 -2.44
C CYS A 78 -1.17 3.30 -1.38
N TYR A 79 -1.27 2.58 -0.27
CA TYR A 79 -0.22 2.53 0.73
C TYR A 79 0.63 1.28 0.53
N VAL A 80 1.96 1.41 0.59
CA VAL A 80 2.88 0.27 0.63
C VAL A 80 3.91 0.48 1.73
N HIS A 81 3.96 -0.48 2.66
CA HIS A 81 4.85 -0.44 3.80
C HIS A 81 6.31 -0.49 3.34
N GLY A 82 7.15 0.39 3.89
CA GLY A 82 8.57 0.51 3.52
C GLY A 82 8.85 1.32 2.25
N ILE A 83 7.85 1.61 1.40
CA ILE A 83 8.03 2.50 0.22
C ILE A 83 7.70 3.94 0.59
N MET A 84 6.51 4.18 1.15
CA MET A 84 6.03 5.54 1.44
C MET A 84 6.82 6.27 2.54
N ARG A 85 7.62 5.55 3.32
CA ARG A 85 8.51 6.15 4.34
C ARG A 85 9.89 6.55 3.81
N GLY A 86 10.15 6.39 2.51
CA GLY A 86 11.48 6.63 1.94
C GLY A 86 12.53 5.62 2.41
N GLU A 87 12.11 4.51 3.03
CA GLU A 87 13.00 3.53 3.64
C GLU A 87 13.69 2.63 2.58
N LYS A 88 13.23 2.67 1.33
CA LYS A 88 13.83 1.96 0.19
C LYS A 88 13.93 2.84 -1.05
N GLU A 89 14.75 3.89 -0.96
CA GLU A 89 15.09 4.70 -2.13
C GLU A 89 16.28 4.12 -2.94
N GLY A 90 16.89 3.01 -2.48
CA GLY A 90 18.17 2.52 -3.03
C GLY A 90 18.28 1.05 -3.47
N GLU A 91 17.25 0.19 -3.34
CA GLU A 91 17.44 -1.27 -3.55
C GLU A 91 16.30 -2.00 -4.29
N LEU A 92 15.28 -1.30 -4.79
CA LEU A 92 14.19 -1.95 -5.51
C LEU A 92 14.25 -1.57 -6.99
N GLU A 93 14.81 -2.47 -7.79
CA GLU A 93 14.59 -2.55 -9.22
C GLU A 93 13.12 -2.93 -9.44
N TRP A 94 12.30 -1.98 -9.91
CA TRP A 94 10.89 -2.17 -10.25
C TRP A 94 10.71 -2.37 -11.75
#